data_AF-A0A840MUM2-F1
#
_entry.id   AF-A0A840MUM2-F1
#
_cell.length_a   1.000
_cell.length_b   1.000
_cell.length_c   1.000
_cell.angle_alpha   90.00
_cell.angle_beta   90.00
_cell.angle_gamma   90.00
#
_symmetry.space_group_name_H-M   'P 1'
#
loop_
_entity.id
_entity.type
_entity.pdbx_description
1 polymer ?
#
loop_
_entity_poly.entity_id
_entity_poly.type
_entity_poly.pdbx_seq_one_letter_code
_entity_poly.pdbx_strand_id
1 'polypeptide(L)'
;MHVDVIKTRDKLLRVRSNWEAVYQADPEAQFYMSWTWIAGWFEKLGCQWIVLAAKADASSTDYVGFFPLQLRTELSRDGKFHNELRTGGGYFAGYTGFICDPRFERDVILAFANHTRRLNWAKLHLENIFASPERLKMFLDEFPSSDFITEKIQRPDDGDGIDHDIYVYVNLPSDWDAFLYERLDAKARRNARAALRQAEDGEYRITTPTAETIEADIEVLLKFWELQWAAKLAARYNPKLPIGLMSNFRNMLRCCFADNALFLPILWQGENRIGIQASLIDWKNRTLISLLNGRDINVKRPPPGFVLHLHCVRWGIQNGFKVYDLQTGDFPYKYDFGGIERRVECLRVSTHDRRNPRGALEPLSVPVVFRRAQRMEEDGKPDDAAQACLQILDIDPNHADASRLLKSLDVELRRAGPASLNAAKDLHQRGQIAKAERVYRAILEADPKHTDATYLLGVALLQQRRFEAAEQQLGLAIVLQPNLATLYYNRGLALQQLGRNTEALASFDSAIALKPDYDLALVQRNSILKAAPHIGTDRSL
;
A
#
# COMPACT_ATOMS: atom_id res chain seq x y z
N MET A 1 15.65 0.76 -22.66
CA MET A 1 14.56 1.45 -21.94
C MET A 1 15.12 2.40 -20.90
N HIS A 2 14.64 3.65 -20.94
CA HIS A 2 14.83 4.64 -19.88
C HIS A 2 13.51 4.81 -19.13
N VAL A 3 13.54 5.01 -17.80
CA VAL A 3 12.33 5.19 -16.99
C VAL A 3 12.42 6.49 -16.22
N ASP A 4 11.54 7.43 -16.55
CA ASP A 4 11.32 8.66 -15.80
C ASP A 4 10.37 8.41 -14.63
N VAL A 5 10.58 9.13 -13.51
CA VAL A 5 9.68 9.11 -12.36
C VAL A 5 8.89 10.42 -12.30
N ILE A 6 7.62 10.36 -12.71
CA ILE A 6 6.70 11.49 -12.63
C ILE A 6 6.07 11.48 -11.23
N LYS A 7 6.20 12.61 -10.52
CA LYS A 7 5.81 12.74 -9.10
C LYS A 7 5.14 14.06 -8.76
N THR A 8 4.83 14.87 -9.78
CA THR A 8 4.16 16.16 -9.62
C THR A 8 3.02 16.28 -10.61
N ARG A 9 1.96 17.00 -10.20
CA ARG A 9 0.79 17.26 -11.04
C ARG A 9 1.18 17.89 -12.38
N ASP A 10 2.02 18.91 -12.37
CA ASP A 10 2.43 19.60 -13.60
C ASP A 10 3.12 18.68 -14.61
N LYS A 11 3.98 17.78 -14.14
CA LYS A 11 4.64 16.80 -15.01
C LYS A 11 3.66 15.74 -15.52
N LEU A 12 2.72 15.31 -14.67
CA LEU A 12 1.65 14.39 -15.07
C LEU A 12 0.80 15.01 -16.19
N LEU A 13 0.33 16.25 -16.03
CA LEU A 13 -0.49 16.95 -17.02
C LEU A 13 0.18 17.04 -18.40
N ARG A 14 1.51 17.18 -18.45
CA ARG A 14 2.28 17.24 -19.70
C ARG A 14 2.30 15.93 -20.47
N VAL A 15 2.01 14.80 -19.84
CA VAL A 15 2.03 13.49 -20.50
C VAL A 15 0.64 13.01 -20.93
N ARG A 16 -0.42 13.81 -20.77
CA ARG A 16 -1.81 13.43 -21.09
C ARG A 16 -1.93 12.80 -22.47
N SER A 17 -1.56 13.53 -23.53
CA SER A 17 -1.76 13.07 -24.91
C SER A 17 -0.99 11.77 -25.20
N ASN A 18 0.19 11.63 -24.62
CA ASN A 18 1.00 10.42 -24.77
C ASN A 18 0.46 9.24 -23.95
N TRP A 19 -0.07 9.48 -22.74
CA TRP A 19 -0.78 8.49 -21.94
C TRP A 19 -2.00 7.96 -22.69
N GLU A 20 -2.82 8.86 -23.24
CA GLU A 20 -3.99 8.50 -24.03
C GLU A 20 -3.59 7.68 -25.26
N ALA A 21 -2.49 8.03 -25.95
CA ALA A 21 -1.97 7.24 -27.07
C ALA A 21 -1.54 5.82 -26.65
N VAL A 22 -0.78 5.68 -25.56
CA VAL A 22 -0.37 4.36 -25.03
C VAL A 22 -1.59 3.56 -24.57
N TYR A 23 -2.55 4.21 -23.89
CA TYR A 23 -3.80 3.58 -23.47
C TYR A 23 -4.59 3.03 -24.66
N GLN A 24 -4.68 3.78 -25.77
CA GLN A 24 -5.36 3.33 -26.98
C GLN A 24 -4.63 2.17 -27.66
N ALA A 25 -3.29 2.20 -27.67
CA ALA A 25 -2.47 1.18 -28.32
C ALA A 25 -2.41 -0.15 -27.55
N ASP A 26 -2.47 -0.12 -26.22
CA ASP A 26 -2.33 -1.32 -25.39
C ASP A 26 -3.61 -2.19 -25.45
N PRO A 27 -3.54 -3.44 -25.94
CA PRO A 27 -4.70 -4.32 -26.01
C PRO A 27 -5.27 -4.70 -24.64
N GLU A 28 -4.47 -4.68 -23.56
CA GLU A 28 -4.91 -5.07 -22.22
C GLU A 28 -5.34 -3.89 -21.34
N ALA A 29 -5.08 -2.65 -21.76
CA ALA A 29 -5.43 -1.47 -20.97
C ALA A 29 -6.93 -1.40 -20.68
N GLN A 30 -7.29 -1.34 -19.40
CA GLN A 30 -8.66 -1.21 -18.88
C GLN A 30 -8.96 0.22 -18.43
N PHE A 31 -10.23 0.64 -18.44
CA PHE A 31 -10.68 1.99 -18.07
C PHE A 31 -10.02 2.61 -16.83
N TYR A 32 -9.77 1.82 -15.79
CA TYR A 32 -9.14 2.30 -14.55
C TYR A 32 -7.70 2.80 -14.74
N MET A 33 -7.02 2.40 -15.83
CA MET A 33 -5.72 2.92 -16.28
C MET A 33 -5.85 4.06 -17.30
N SER A 34 -7.07 4.49 -17.63
CA SER A 34 -7.29 5.66 -18.49
C SER A 34 -6.78 6.92 -17.81
N TRP A 35 -6.51 7.94 -18.63
CA TRP A 35 -6.14 9.26 -18.14
C TRP A 35 -7.21 9.83 -17.20
N THR A 36 -8.49 9.78 -17.61
CA THR A 36 -9.65 10.24 -16.83
C THR A 36 -9.64 9.68 -15.42
N TRP A 37 -9.41 8.37 -15.28
CA TRP A 37 -9.40 7.74 -13.97
C TRP A 37 -8.15 8.09 -13.15
N ILE A 38 -6.95 7.87 -13.70
CA ILE A 38 -5.70 8.03 -12.95
C ILE A 38 -5.47 9.49 -12.55
N ALA A 39 -5.66 10.45 -13.46
CA ALA A 39 -5.45 11.86 -13.17
C ALA A 39 -6.47 12.39 -12.16
N GLY A 40 -7.75 12.04 -12.33
CA GLY A 40 -8.81 12.42 -11.39
C GLY A 40 -8.61 11.83 -9.99
N TRP A 41 -8.15 10.58 -9.92
CA TRP A 41 -7.88 9.91 -8.65
C TRP A 41 -6.66 10.51 -7.94
N PHE A 42 -5.56 10.76 -8.64
CA PHE A 42 -4.37 11.39 -8.06
C PHE A 42 -4.63 12.81 -7.54
N GLU A 43 -5.59 13.55 -8.11
CA GLU A 43 -5.95 14.89 -7.63
C GLU A 43 -6.51 14.89 -6.20
N LYS A 44 -7.20 13.83 -5.79
CA LYS A 44 -7.77 13.69 -4.43
C LYS A 44 -7.03 12.70 -3.55
N LEU A 45 -6.00 12.03 -4.08
CA LEU A 45 -5.25 11.05 -3.33
C LEU A 45 -4.50 11.73 -2.18
N GLY A 46 -4.89 11.41 -0.94
CA GLY A 46 -4.30 11.97 0.28
C GLY A 46 -2.91 11.40 0.64
N CYS A 47 -2.30 10.60 -0.24
CA CYS A 47 -0.95 10.08 -0.09
C CYS A 47 -0.10 10.38 -1.32
N GLN A 48 1.19 10.10 -1.20
CA GLN A 48 2.12 10.32 -2.29
C GLN A 48 1.87 9.29 -3.40
N TRP A 49 2.18 9.70 -4.62
CA TRP A 49 2.11 8.86 -5.80
C TRP A 49 3.29 9.12 -6.70
N ILE A 50 3.61 8.11 -7.50
CA ILE A 50 4.59 8.18 -8.57
C ILE A 50 4.01 7.49 -9.79
N VAL A 51 4.44 7.91 -10.98
CA VAL A 51 4.22 7.16 -12.22
C VAL A 51 5.60 6.86 -12.79
N LEU A 52 5.87 5.58 -13.01
CA LEU A 52 7.01 5.16 -13.82
C LEU A 52 6.62 5.31 -15.28
N ALA A 53 7.34 6.13 -16.03
CA ALA A 53 7.05 6.41 -17.44
C ALA A 53 8.24 5.94 -18.29
N ALA A 54 8.01 4.92 -19.11
CA ALA A 54 9.06 4.25 -19.88
C ALA A 54 9.22 4.88 -21.27
N LYS A 55 10.46 5.09 -21.70
CA LYS A 55 10.88 5.50 -23.04
C LYS A 55 11.74 4.41 -23.65
N ALA A 56 11.63 4.20 -24.96
CA ALA A 56 12.44 3.21 -25.70
C ALA A 56 13.94 3.40 -25.39
N ASP A 57 14.40 4.65 -25.44
CA ASP A 57 15.73 5.09 -25.02
C ASP A 57 15.70 6.46 -24.33
N ALA A 58 16.85 6.93 -23.83
CA ALA A 58 16.95 8.19 -23.08
C ALA A 58 16.80 9.45 -23.95
N SER A 59 16.98 9.34 -25.27
CA SER A 59 16.84 10.44 -26.23
C SER A 59 15.42 10.59 -26.75
N SER A 60 14.59 9.55 -26.61
CA SER A 60 13.19 9.55 -26.98
C SER A 60 12.40 10.63 -26.20
N THR A 61 11.56 11.38 -26.91
CA THR A 61 10.65 12.34 -26.29
C THR A 61 9.39 11.68 -25.76
N ASP A 62 8.92 10.65 -26.47
CA ASP A 62 7.66 9.99 -26.21
C ASP A 62 7.84 8.76 -25.32
N TYR A 63 6.93 8.61 -24.38
CA TYR A 63 6.77 7.44 -23.55
C TYR A 63 6.01 6.34 -24.30
N VAL A 64 6.41 5.11 -24.04
CA VAL A 64 5.84 3.87 -24.58
C VAL A 64 5.23 2.99 -23.49
N GLY A 65 5.17 3.49 -22.25
CA GLY A 65 4.49 2.81 -21.16
C GLY A 65 4.34 3.67 -19.93
N PHE A 66 3.33 3.36 -19.11
CA PHE A 66 3.08 3.99 -17.82
C PHE A 66 2.71 2.97 -16.75
N PHE A 67 3.31 3.11 -15.56
CA PHE A 67 2.94 2.35 -14.37
C PHE A 67 2.63 3.30 -13.21
N PRO A 68 1.34 3.62 -12.97
CA PRO A 68 0.95 4.45 -11.84
C PRO A 68 1.05 3.66 -10.53
N LEU A 69 1.59 4.31 -9.49
CA LEU A 69 1.81 3.74 -8.17
C LEU A 69 1.48 4.76 -7.07
N GLN A 70 1.02 4.26 -5.93
CA GLN A 70 0.97 4.98 -4.65
C GLN A 70 2.24 4.68 -3.87
N LEU A 71 2.74 5.68 -3.15
CA LEU A 71 3.75 5.53 -2.13
C LEU A 71 3.12 5.78 -0.76
N ARG A 72 2.95 4.71 0.02
CA ARG A 72 2.51 4.77 1.41
C ARG A 72 3.72 4.74 2.32
N THR A 73 3.64 5.49 3.42
CA THR A 73 4.69 5.52 4.45
C THR A 73 4.05 5.16 5.78
N GLU A 74 4.21 3.90 6.14
CA GLU A 74 3.53 3.26 7.26
C GLU A 74 4.47 3.21 8.47
N LEU A 75 3.89 3.15 9.67
CA LEU A 75 4.63 3.06 10.92
C LEU A 75 4.52 1.63 11.45
N SER A 76 5.66 0.98 11.65
CA SER A 76 5.75 -0.34 12.26
C SER A 76 5.59 -0.27 13.77
N ARG A 77 5.31 -1.42 14.40
CA ARG A 77 5.14 -1.53 15.86
C ARG A 77 6.41 -1.19 16.66
N ASP A 78 7.57 -1.31 16.04
CA ASP A 78 8.87 -0.89 16.58
C ASP A 78 9.12 0.62 16.41
N GLY A 79 8.10 1.38 16.02
CA GLY A 79 8.15 2.83 15.83
C GLY A 79 8.90 3.26 14.57
N LYS A 80 9.36 2.33 13.72
CA LYS A 80 10.10 2.68 12.50
C LYS A 80 9.14 2.86 11.33
N PHE A 81 9.43 3.86 10.51
CA PHE A 81 8.75 4.03 9.25
C PHE A 81 9.27 3.05 8.21
N HIS A 82 8.38 2.57 7.35
CA HIS A 82 8.69 1.83 6.14
C HIS A 82 7.78 2.27 5.00
N ASN A 83 8.17 1.94 3.78
CA ASN A 83 7.43 2.27 2.58
C ASN A 83 6.66 1.07 2.05
N GLU A 84 5.48 1.34 1.52
CA GLU A 84 4.71 0.37 0.74
C GLU A 84 4.34 1.00 -0.59
N LEU A 85 4.59 0.28 -1.69
CA LEU A 85 4.09 0.63 -3.01
C LEU A 85 2.76 -0.06 -3.24
N ARG A 86 1.83 0.63 -3.90
CA ARG A 86 0.54 0.04 -4.30
C ARG A 86 0.23 0.46 -5.73
N THR A 87 -0.43 -0.38 -6.51
CA THR A 87 -0.86 0.00 -7.86
C THR A 87 -1.76 1.24 -7.85
N GLY A 88 -1.67 2.03 -8.91
CA GLY A 88 -2.56 3.16 -9.15
C GLY A 88 -4.01 2.70 -9.20
N GLY A 89 -4.90 3.42 -8.53
CA GLY A 89 -6.29 3.03 -8.31
C GLY A 89 -6.52 2.07 -7.13
N GLY A 90 -5.48 1.62 -6.41
CA GLY A 90 -5.59 0.63 -5.32
C GLY A 90 -6.74 0.85 -4.32
N TYR A 91 -7.37 -0.25 -3.90
CA TYR A 91 -8.63 -0.45 -3.15
C TYR A 91 -9.91 0.08 -3.77
N PHE A 92 -9.83 0.90 -4.81
CA PHE A 92 -10.99 1.59 -5.37
C PHE A 92 -11.25 1.26 -6.84
N ALA A 93 -10.21 0.94 -7.60
CA ALA A 93 -10.28 0.53 -8.98
C ALA A 93 -10.51 -0.97 -9.12
N GLY A 94 -11.41 -1.36 -10.02
CA GLY A 94 -11.72 -2.75 -10.31
C GLY A 94 -10.57 -3.53 -10.95
N TYR A 95 -9.77 -2.86 -11.78
CA TYR A 95 -8.65 -3.43 -12.53
C TYR A 95 -7.47 -2.47 -12.48
N THR A 96 -6.32 -2.89 -11.96
CA THR A 96 -5.12 -2.05 -11.94
C THR A 96 -3.96 -2.71 -12.69
N GLY A 97 -2.88 -1.95 -12.86
CA GLY A 97 -1.63 -2.45 -13.41
C GLY A 97 -0.83 -1.35 -14.08
N PHE A 98 -0.28 -1.69 -15.24
CA PHE A 98 0.50 -0.82 -16.09
C PHE A 98 -0.04 -0.91 -17.52
N ILE A 99 0.26 0.11 -18.32
CA ILE A 99 -0.04 0.14 -19.75
C ILE A 99 1.24 0.27 -20.54
N CYS A 100 1.28 -0.34 -21.72
CA CYS A 100 2.44 -0.30 -22.60
C CYS A 100 2.05 -0.43 -24.07
N ASP A 101 2.84 0.23 -24.92
CA ASP A 101 2.78 0.02 -26.36
C ASP A 101 3.18 -1.43 -26.67
N PRO A 102 2.36 -2.20 -27.39
CA PRO A 102 2.59 -3.63 -27.62
C PRO A 102 3.91 -3.91 -28.36
N ARG A 103 4.44 -2.94 -29.12
CA ARG A 103 5.74 -3.07 -29.80
C ARG A 103 6.92 -3.16 -28.84
N PHE A 104 6.74 -2.67 -27.61
CA PHE A 104 7.77 -2.57 -26.58
C PHE A 104 7.41 -3.32 -25.30
N GLU A 105 6.36 -4.13 -25.32
CA GLU A 105 5.73 -4.72 -24.14
C GLU A 105 6.74 -5.37 -23.17
N ARG A 106 7.54 -6.31 -23.68
CA ARG A 106 8.55 -7.02 -22.88
C ARG A 106 9.52 -6.05 -22.21
N ASP A 107 10.09 -5.13 -22.98
CA ASP A 107 11.12 -4.22 -22.49
C ASP A 107 10.55 -3.23 -21.47
N VAL A 108 9.32 -2.74 -21.67
CA VAL A 108 8.62 -1.86 -20.74
C VAL A 108 8.35 -2.58 -19.41
N ILE A 109 7.83 -3.80 -19.46
CA ILE A 109 7.48 -4.57 -18.25
C ILE A 109 8.74 -4.87 -17.42
N LEU A 110 9.81 -5.33 -18.07
CA LEU A 110 11.09 -5.57 -17.40
C LEU A 110 11.70 -4.27 -16.84
N ALA A 111 11.57 -3.15 -17.55
CA ALA A 111 12.04 -1.86 -17.07
C ALA A 111 11.25 -1.38 -15.85
N PHE A 112 9.93 -1.55 -15.83
CA PHE A 112 9.09 -1.23 -14.67
C PHE A 112 9.40 -2.10 -13.46
N ALA A 113 9.54 -3.42 -13.65
CA ALA A 113 9.87 -4.32 -12.55
C ALA A 113 11.26 -3.99 -11.97
N ASN A 114 12.27 -3.80 -12.83
CA ASN A 114 13.62 -3.43 -12.41
C ASN A 114 13.68 -2.06 -11.72
N HIS A 115 12.95 -1.07 -12.21
CA HIS A 115 12.90 0.24 -11.56
C HIS A 115 12.18 0.13 -10.20
N THR A 116 11.06 -0.59 -10.15
CA THR A 116 10.33 -0.83 -8.90
C THR A 116 11.21 -1.50 -7.87
N ARG A 117 11.95 -2.55 -8.24
CA ARG A 117 12.90 -3.26 -7.34
C ARG A 117 13.98 -2.37 -6.73
N ARG A 118 14.36 -1.26 -7.38
CA ARG A 118 15.40 -0.33 -6.89
C ARG A 118 14.87 0.72 -5.90
N LEU A 119 13.56 0.93 -5.85
CA LEU A 119 12.92 1.83 -4.89
C LEU A 119 13.02 1.25 -3.47
N ASN A 120 12.99 2.10 -2.46
CA ASN A 120 13.07 1.65 -1.08
C ASN A 120 11.67 1.37 -0.51
N TRP A 121 11.24 0.11 -0.51
CA TRP A 121 9.95 -0.34 0.04
C TRP A 121 10.00 -1.73 0.65
N ALA A 122 9.18 -1.94 1.66
CA ALA A 122 9.02 -3.23 2.33
C ALA A 122 7.99 -4.13 1.63
N LYS A 123 6.94 -3.54 1.04
CA LYS A 123 5.89 -4.26 0.33
C LYS A 123 5.47 -3.55 -0.95
N LEU A 124 5.27 -4.32 -2.01
CA LEU A 124 4.61 -3.92 -3.24
C LEU A 124 3.27 -4.67 -3.33
N HIS A 125 2.19 -3.90 -3.32
CA HIS A 125 0.82 -4.40 -3.46
C HIS A 125 0.38 -4.26 -4.91
N LEU A 126 0.13 -5.39 -5.57
CA LEU A 126 -0.46 -5.49 -6.89
C LEU A 126 -1.95 -5.80 -6.72
N GLU A 127 -2.72 -4.75 -6.44
CA GLU A 127 -4.13 -4.86 -6.05
C GLU A 127 -5.04 -4.96 -7.26
N ASN A 128 -5.90 -5.97 -7.33
CA ASN A 128 -6.77 -6.19 -8.48
C ASN A 128 -5.99 -6.15 -9.81
N ILE A 129 -4.79 -6.74 -9.82
CA ILE A 129 -3.92 -6.70 -10.99
C ILE A 129 -4.62 -7.47 -12.12
N PHE A 130 -4.88 -6.79 -13.22
CA PHE A 130 -5.60 -7.36 -14.36
C PHE A 130 -4.72 -7.25 -15.60
N ALA A 131 -3.77 -8.17 -15.67
CA ALA A 131 -2.88 -8.38 -16.80
C ALA A 131 -2.92 -9.86 -17.19
N SER A 132 -2.58 -10.17 -18.43
CA SER A 132 -2.42 -11.55 -18.87
C SER A 132 -1.40 -12.31 -17.99
N PRO A 133 -1.56 -13.64 -17.84
CA PRO A 133 -0.58 -14.46 -17.11
C PRO A 133 0.85 -14.24 -17.60
N GLU A 134 1.04 -14.02 -18.90
CA GLU A 134 2.33 -13.75 -19.53
C GLU A 134 2.92 -12.42 -19.04
N ARG A 135 2.16 -11.32 -19.11
CA ARG A 135 2.62 -10.00 -18.62
C ARG A 135 2.91 -10.02 -17.12
N LEU A 136 2.03 -10.66 -16.35
CA LEU A 136 2.18 -10.74 -14.90
C LEU A 136 3.41 -11.58 -14.53
N LYS A 137 3.63 -12.72 -15.19
CA LYS A 137 4.81 -13.55 -14.99
C LYS A 137 6.09 -12.79 -15.33
N MET A 138 6.14 -12.11 -16.48
CA MET A 138 7.30 -11.29 -16.87
C MET A 138 7.65 -10.24 -15.81
N PHE A 139 6.65 -9.61 -15.20
CA PHE A 139 6.87 -8.65 -14.11
C PHE A 139 7.37 -9.32 -12.82
N LEU A 140 6.74 -10.43 -12.42
CA LEU A 140 7.03 -11.11 -11.16
C LEU A 140 8.37 -11.87 -11.15
N ASP A 141 8.82 -12.37 -12.30
CA ASP A 141 10.10 -13.08 -12.45
C ASP A 141 11.31 -12.20 -12.05
N GLU A 142 11.17 -10.87 -12.10
CA GLU A 142 12.19 -9.92 -11.67
C GLU A 142 12.29 -9.75 -10.14
N PHE A 143 11.44 -10.46 -9.38
CA PHE A 143 11.45 -10.51 -7.91
C PHE A 143 11.79 -11.94 -7.44
N PRO A 144 13.07 -12.35 -7.49
CA PRO A 144 13.47 -13.72 -7.17
C PRO A 144 13.19 -14.07 -5.70
N SER A 145 12.86 -15.34 -5.45
CA SER A 145 12.52 -15.84 -4.11
C SER A 145 13.67 -15.78 -3.10
N SER A 146 14.91 -15.66 -3.57
CA SER A 146 16.08 -15.41 -2.71
C SER A 146 15.95 -14.10 -1.94
N ASP A 147 15.32 -13.09 -2.56
CA ASP A 147 15.29 -11.72 -2.06
C ASP A 147 13.87 -11.29 -1.62
N PHE A 148 12.85 -11.90 -2.23
CA PHE A 148 11.45 -11.51 -2.06
C PHE A 148 10.52 -12.68 -1.74
N ILE A 149 9.41 -12.35 -1.11
CA ILE A 149 8.27 -13.25 -0.89
C ILE A 149 7.11 -12.73 -1.73
N THR A 150 6.67 -13.52 -2.69
CA THR A 150 5.46 -13.26 -3.48
C THR A 150 4.32 -14.13 -2.98
N GLU A 151 3.22 -13.51 -2.59
CA GLU A 151 2.06 -14.19 -2.01
C GLU A 151 0.75 -13.63 -2.57
N LYS A 152 -0.25 -14.51 -2.68
CA LYS A 152 -1.63 -14.08 -2.92
C LYS A 152 -2.23 -13.52 -1.64
N ILE A 153 -2.81 -12.34 -1.74
CA ILE A 153 -3.57 -11.72 -0.66
C ILE A 153 -5.01 -12.21 -0.70
N GLN A 154 -5.43 -12.87 0.37
CA GLN A 154 -6.83 -13.20 0.57
C GLN A 154 -7.61 -11.92 0.88
N ARG A 155 -8.72 -11.72 0.16
CA ARG A 155 -9.66 -10.66 0.51
C ARG A 155 -10.35 -11.00 1.83
N PRO A 156 -10.75 -9.99 2.62
CA PRO A 156 -11.53 -10.23 3.82
C PRO A 156 -12.79 -11.03 3.48
N ASP A 157 -13.03 -12.12 4.20
CA ASP A 157 -14.32 -12.81 4.15
C ASP A 157 -15.37 -11.90 4.79
N ASP A 158 -16.35 -11.48 3.99
CA ASP A 158 -17.42 -10.60 4.43
C ASP A 158 -18.51 -11.36 5.24
N GLY A 159 -18.38 -12.67 5.46
CA GLY A 159 -19.35 -13.49 6.18
C GLY A 159 -20.71 -13.58 5.47
N ASP A 160 -20.79 -13.09 4.23
CA ASP A 160 -21.93 -13.15 3.34
C ASP A 160 -21.83 -14.29 2.32
N GLY A 161 -20.74 -15.07 2.39
CA GLY A 161 -20.51 -16.20 1.48
C GLY A 161 -20.16 -15.76 0.06
N ILE A 162 -19.69 -14.52 -0.12
CA ILE A 162 -19.32 -13.95 -1.42
C ILE A 162 -17.81 -14.09 -1.65
N ASP A 163 -17.41 -14.67 -2.79
CA ASP A 163 -16.02 -14.70 -3.25
C ASP A 163 -15.69 -13.39 -4.00
N HIS A 164 -15.02 -12.48 -3.31
CA HIS A 164 -14.63 -11.19 -3.87
C HIS A 164 -13.46 -11.24 -4.87
N ASP A 165 -12.79 -12.39 -5.04
CA ASP A 165 -11.84 -12.59 -6.15
C ASP A 165 -12.55 -12.85 -7.48
N ILE A 166 -13.84 -13.20 -7.45
CA ILE A 166 -14.66 -13.38 -8.64
C ILE A 166 -15.19 -12.02 -9.07
N TYR A 167 -15.03 -11.71 -10.35
CA TYR A 167 -15.65 -10.58 -11.00
C TYR A 167 -16.65 -11.12 -12.02
N VAL A 168 -17.88 -10.65 -11.92
CA VAL A 168 -18.97 -11.10 -12.78
C VAL A 168 -19.18 -10.08 -13.90
N TYR A 169 -19.36 -10.55 -15.12
CA TYR A 169 -19.64 -9.72 -16.28
C TYR A 169 -20.61 -10.43 -17.23
N VAL A 170 -21.19 -9.67 -18.14
CA VAL A 170 -22.18 -10.14 -19.11
C VAL A 170 -21.70 -9.82 -20.51
N ASN A 171 -21.64 -10.83 -21.37
CA ASN A 171 -21.42 -10.61 -22.80
C ASN A 171 -22.71 -10.08 -23.43
N LEU A 172 -22.61 -8.90 -24.06
CA LEU A 172 -23.71 -8.23 -24.72
C LEU A 172 -23.77 -8.67 -26.19
N PRO A 173 -24.88 -9.28 -26.64
CA PRO A 173 -25.06 -9.62 -28.05
C PRO A 173 -25.44 -8.40 -28.90
N SER A 174 -25.68 -8.61 -30.19
CA SER A 174 -25.98 -7.55 -31.16
C SER A 174 -27.28 -6.79 -30.92
N ASP A 175 -28.25 -7.43 -30.26
CA ASP A 175 -29.58 -6.85 -30.04
C ASP A 175 -30.22 -7.34 -28.73
N TRP A 176 -31.29 -6.66 -28.36
CA TRP A 176 -31.97 -6.87 -27.08
C TRP A 176 -32.69 -8.22 -27.00
N ASP A 177 -33.24 -8.72 -28.10
CA ASP A 177 -33.92 -10.01 -28.10
C ASP A 177 -32.91 -11.15 -27.96
N ALA A 178 -31.79 -11.08 -28.67
CA ALA A 178 -30.67 -11.99 -28.47
C ALA A 178 -30.21 -12.02 -27.00
N PHE A 179 -30.12 -10.87 -26.34
CA PHE A 179 -29.80 -10.82 -24.90
C PHE A 179 -30.82 -11.59 -24.05
N LEU A 180 -32.11 -11.32 -24.25
CA LEU A 180 -33.18 -11.97 -23.48
C LEU A 180 -33.24 -13.50 -23.68
N TYR A 181 -32.90 -14.00 -24.87
CA TYR A 181 -33.04 -15.42 -25.21
C TYR A 181 -31.74 -16.22 -25.07
N GLU A 182 -30.57 -15.61 -25.29
CA GLU A 182 -29.27 -16.29 -25.19
C GLU A 182 -28.63 -16.18 -23.80
N ARG A 183 -28.87 -15.08 -23.08
CA ARG A 183 -28.20 -14.80 -21.79
C ARG A 183 -29.08 -15.08 -20.59
N LEU A 184 -30.39 -14.94 -20.72
CA LEU A 184 -31.33 -15.11 -19.61
C LEU A 184 -32.08 -16.43 -19.68
N ASP A 185 -32.20 -17.10 -18.54
CA ASP A 185 -33.13 -18.22 -18.39
C ASP A 185 -34.61 -17.76 -18.50
N ALA A 186 -35.53 -18.73 -18.56
CA ALA A 186 -36.95 -18.42 -18.73
C ALA A 186 -37.54 -17.56 -17.59
N LYS A 187 -37.07 -17.72 -16.34
CA LYS A 187 -37.54 -16.97 -15.18
C LYS A 187 -36.99 -15.55 -15.20
N ALA A 188 -35.68 -15.38 -15.39
CA ALA A 188 -34.99 -14.11 -15.51
C ALA A 188 -35.56 -13.28 -16.67
N ARG A 189 -35.76 -13.88 -17.85
CA ARG A 189 -36.40 -13.21 -19.01
C ARG A 189 -37.80 -12.71 -18.69
N ARG A 190 -38.65 -13.52 -18.04
CA ARG A 190 -40.01 -13.10 -17.64
C ARG A 190 -39.96 -11.93 -16.65
N ASN A 191 -39.07 -12.01 -15.67
CA ASN A 191 -38.89 -10.97 -14.66
C ASN A 191 -38.38 -9.67 -15.30
N ALA A 192 -37.41 -9.75 -16.20
CA ALA A 192 -36.87 -8.60 -16.93
C ALA A 192 -37.96 -7.88 -17.74
N ARG A 193 -38.75 -8.64 -18.52
CA ARG A 193 -39.89 -8.08 -19.27
C ARG A 193 -40.93 -7.44 -18.36
N ALA A 194 -41.24 -8.05 -17.21
CA ALA A 194 -42.21 -7.50 -16.27
C ALA A 194 -41.70 -6.22 -15.59
N ALA A 195 -40.43 -6.18 -15.18
CA ALA A 195 -39.82 -5.03 -14.53
C ALA A 195 -39.70 -3.83 -15.48
N LEU A 196 -39.28 -4.04 -16.73
CA LEU A 196 -39.19 -2.98 -17.73
C LEU A 196 -40.57 -2.42 -18.08
N ARG A 197 -41.59 -3.27 -18.28
CA ARG A 197 -42.96 -2.79 -18.52
C ARG A 197 -43.49 -1.92 -17.37
N GLN A 198 -43.18 -2.26 -16.12
CA GLN A 198 -43.57 -1.43 -14.98
C GLN A 198 -42.81 -0.10 -14.96
N ALA A 199 -41.51 -0.10 -15.29
CA ALA A 199 -40.70 1.12 -15.33
C ALA A 199 -41.01 2.04 -16.53
N GLU A 200 -41.73 1.52 -17.52
CA GLU A 200 -42.22 2.24 -18.70
C GLU A 200 -43.73 2.54 -18.60
N ASP A 201 -44.37 2.18 -17.49
CA ASP A 201 -45.74 2.60 -17.17
C ASP A 201 -45.72 4.08 -16.78
N GLY A 202 -46.72 4.87 -17.17
CA GLY A 202 -46.68 6.34 -17.18
C GLY A 202 -46.42 7.04 -15.83
N GLU A 203 -46.38 6.28 -14.72
CA GLU A 203 -45.97 6.71 -13.38
C GLU A 203 -44.44 6.90 -13.24
N TYR A 204 -43.64 6.14 -14.02
CA TYR A 204 -42.19 6.09 -13.91
C TYR A 204 -41.52 6.69 -15.15
N ARG A 205 -40.30 7.20 -14.95
CA ARG A 205 -39.44 7.63 -16.05
C ARG A 205 -37.98 7.39 -15.73
N ILE A 206 -37.19 7.12 -16.77
CA ILE A 206 -35.73 7.06 -16.68
C ILE A 206 -35.15 8.26 -17.41
N THR A 207 -34.20 8.94 -16.77
CA THR A 207 -33.49 10.09 -17.35
C THR A 207 -31.99 9.96 -17.14
N THR A 208 -31.22 10.81 -17.81
CA THR A 208 -29.78 10.98 -17.58
C THR A 208 -29.50 12.41 -17.13
N PRO A 209 -28.42 12.64 -16.34
CA PRO A 209 -28.10 13.97 -15.83
C PRO A 209 -27.66 14.93 -16.94
N THR A 210 -27.89 16.22 -16.71
CA THR A 210 -27.29 17.32 -17.49
C THR A 210 -26.17 17.98 -16.69
N ALA A 211 -25.47 18.95 -17.31
CA ALA A 211 -24.45 19.74 -16.60
C ALA A 211 -25.04 20.49 -15.38
N GLU A 212 -26.33 20.85 -15.43
CA GLU A 212 -27.04 21.54 -14.37
C GLU A 212 -27.49 20.59 -13.24
N THR A 213 -27.75 19.31 -13.54
CA THR A 213 -28.32 18.37 -12.55
C THR A 213 -27.31 17.39 -11.95
N ILE A 214 -26.17 17.18 -12.61
CA ILE A 214 -25.20 16.13 -12.26
C ILE A 214 -24.79 16.14 -10.78
N GLU A 215 -24.59 17.32 -10.20
CA GLU A 215 -24.19 17.44 -8.80
C GLU A 215 -25.28 16.93 -7.84
N ALA A 216 -26.52 17.38 -8.06
CA ALA A 216 -27.66 16.94 -7.26
C ALA A 216 -27.92 15.43 -7.43
N ASP A 217 -27.74 14.91 -8.65
CA ASP A 217 -27.95 13.49 -8.93
C ASP A 217 -26.88 12.60 -8.27
N ILE A 218 -25.61 13.02 -8.28
CA ILE A 218 -24.53 12.35 -7.55
C ILE A 218 -24.78 12.39 -6.04
N GLU A 219 -25.22 13.52 -5.50
CA GLU A 219 -25.54 13.63 -4.06
C GLU A 219 -26.63 12.65 -3.62
N VAL A 220 -27.69 12.53 -4.42
CA VAL A 220 -28.78 11.56 -4.14
C VAL A 220 -28.27 10.12 -4.25
N LEU A 221 -27.46 9.79 -5.26
CA LEU A 221 -26.85 8.47 -5.40
C LEU A 221 -26.02 8.11 -4.16
N LEU A 222 -25.15 9.02 -3.72
CA LEU A 222 -24.29 8.81 -2.56
C LEU A 222 -25.07 8.71 -1.26
N LYS A 223 -26.16 9.47 -1.11
CA LYS A 223 -27.07 9.35 0.04
C LYS A 223 -27.75 7.99 0.09
N PHE A 224 -28.25 7.49 -1.05
CA PHE A 224 -28.80 6.14 -1.10
C PHE A 224 -27.74 5.09 -0.75
N TRP A 225 -26.54 5.21 -1.31
CA TRP A 225 -25.44 4.30 -1.01
C TRP A 225 -25.09 4.33 0.49
N GLU A 226 -25.01 5.51 1.09
CA GLU A 226 -24.73 5.68 2.52
C GLU A 226 -25.76 4.95 3.39
N LEU A 227 -27.05 5.15 3.12
CA LEU A 227 -28.14 4.50 3.85
C LEU A 227 -28.10 2.97 3.72
N GLN A 228 -27.60 2.45 2.60
CA GLN A 228 -27.51 1.00 2.36
C GLN A 228 -26.26 0.36 2.99
N TRP A 229 -25.12 1.06 3.03
CA TRP A 229 -23.82 0.42 3.26
C TRP A 229 -22.97 1.03 4.38
N ALA A 230 -23.15 2.31 4.71
CA ALA A 230 -22.19 3.03 5.55
C ALA A 230 -22.08 2.43 6.96
N ALA A 231 -23.20 2.10 7.61
CA ALA A 231 -23.20 1.51 8.94
C ALA A 231 -22.48 0.15 8.99
N LYS A 232 -22.73 -0.73 8.01
CA LYS A 232 -22.05 -2.03 7.89
C LYS A 232 -20.54 -1.86 7.75
N LEU A 233 -20.11 -0.99 6.83
CA LEU A 233 -18.68 -0.76 6.55
C LEU A 233 -17.95 -0.07 7.72
N ALA A 234 -18.59 0.91 8.37
CA ALA A 234 -18.05 1.60 9.53
C ALA A 234 -17.81 0.66 10.71
N ALA A 235 -18.79 -0.19 11.02
CA ALA A 235 -18.72 -1.15 12.11
C ALA A 235 -17.66 -2.24 11.86
N ARG A 236 -17.48 -2.64 10.60
CA ARG A 236 -16.57 -3.73 10.23
C ARG A 236 -15.12 -3.31 10.10
N TYR A 237 -14.85 -2.20 9.42
CA TYR A 237 -13.51 -1.86 8.97
C TYR A 237 -12.95 -0.65 9.72
N ASN A 238 -13.57 0.51 9.55
CA ASN A 238 -13.13 1.76 10.15
C ASN A 238 -14.28 2.78 10.09
N PRO A 239 -14.63 3.47 11.19
CA PRO A 239 -15.67 4.50 11.19
C PRO A 239 -15.51 5.61 10.13
N LYS A 240 -14.27 5.91 9.71
CA LYS A 240 -13.98 6.94 8.70
C LYS A 240 -14.02 6.42 7.25
N LEU A 241 -14.10 5.10 7.04
CA LEU A 241 -14.04 4.50 5.72
C LEU A 241 -15.18 4.97 4.80
N PRO A 242 -16.47 4.99 5.21
CA PRO A 242 -17.56 5.43 4.33
C PRO A 242 -17.37 6.87 3.85
N ILE A 243 -16.94 7.77 4.73
CA ILE A 243 -16.68 9.19 4.40
C ILE A 243 -15.62 9.30 3.30
N GLY A 244 -14.51 8.56 3.45
CA GLY A 244 -13.44 8.51 2.45
C GLY A 244 -13.91 7.95 1.11
N LEU A 245 -14.67 6.87 1.11
CA LEU A 245 -15.24 6.26 -0.09
C LEU A 245 -16.18 7.21 -0.82
N MET A 246 -17.12 7.85 -0.10
CA MET A 246 -18.08 8.79 -0.69
C MET A 246 -17.39 10.01 -1.30
N SER A 247 -16.34 10.53 -0.64
CA SER A 247 -15.52 11.63 -1.19
C SER A 247 -14.86 11.23 -2.51
N ASN A 248 -14.29 10.02 -2.57
CA ASN A 248 -13.66 9.49 -3.78
C ASN A 248 -14.69 9.22 -4.89
N PHE A 249 -15.82 8.57 -4.59
CA PHE A 249 -16.89 8.36 -5.56
C PHE A 249 -17.39 9.68 -6.14
N ARG A 250 -17.66 10.70 -5.30
CA ARG A 250 -18.08 12.02 -5.78
C ARG A 250 -17.09 12.59 -6.78
N ASN A 251 -15.80 12.57 -6.44
CA ASN A 251 -14.75 13.07 -7.32
C ASN A 251 -14.69 12.30 -8.64
N MET A 252 -14.63 10.97 -8.58
CA MET A 252 -14.49 10.15 -9.78
C MET A 252 -15.70 10.23 -10.70
N LEU A 253 -16.91 10.30 -10.15
CA LEU A 253 -18.13 10.50 -10.95
C LEU A 253 -18.11 11.85 -11.66
N ARG A 254 -17.67 12.93 -11.01
CA ARG A 254 -17.49 14.25 -11.65
C ARG A 254 -16.46 14.21 -12.77
N CYS A 255 -15.28 13.62 -12.53
CA CYS A 255 -14.25 13.47 -13.55
C CYS A 255 -14.76 12.65 -14.75
N CYS A 256 -15.44 11.54 -14.50
CA CYS A 256 -15.98 10.70 -15.56
C CYS A 256 -17.11 11.40 -16.32
N PHE A 257 -17.97 12.18 -15.66
CA PHE A 257 -18.98 12.98 -16.35
C PHE A 257 -18.35 14.03 -17.28
N ALA A 258 -17.36 14.77 -16.78
CA ALA A 258 -16.65 15.80 -17.55
C ALA A 258 -15.95 15.24 -18.81
N ASP A 259 -15.44 14.01 -18.73
CA ASP A 259 -14.74 13.34 -19.83
C ASP A 259 -15.67 12.42 -20.66
N ASN A 260 -17.00 12.55 -20.56
CA ASN A 260 -17.98 11.72 -21.28
C ASN A 260 -17.76 10.20 -21.07
N ALA A 261 -17.38 9.84 -19.85
CA ALA A 261 -17.06 8.48 -19.42
C ALA A 261 -17.99 7.98 -18.31
N LEU A 262 -19.16 8.62 -18.12
CA LEU A 262 -20.17 8.24 -17.13
C LEU A 262 -21.55 8.11 -17.79
N PHE A 263 -22.18 6.94 -17.64
CA PHE A 263 -23.60 6.73 -17.87
C PHE A 263 -24.32 6.63 -16.52
N LEU A 264 -25.24 7.54 -16.24
CA LEU A 264 -25.91 7.69 -14.94
C LEU A 264 -27.45 7.69 -15.08
N PRO A 265 -28.10 6.57 -15.44
CA PRO A 265 -29.55 6.52 -15.49
C PRO A 265 -30.16 6.67 -14.09
N ILE A 266 -31.19 7.51 -14.02
CA ILE A 266 -31.97 7.83 -12.82
C ILE A 266 -33.40 7.38 -13.05
N LEU A 267 -33.89 6.48 -12.20
CA LEU A 267 -35.28 6.05 -12.17
C LEU A 267 -36.08 6.97 -11.24
N TRP A 268 -37.19 7.49 -11.76
CA TRP A 268 -38.09 8.38 -11.04
C TRP A 268 -39.48 7.77 -10.88
N GLN A 269 -40.15 8.15 -9.80
CA GLN A 269 -41.59 7.96 -9.57
C GLN A 269 -42.19 9.35 -9.29
N GLY A 270 -42.92 9.90 -10.26
CA GLY A 270 -43.25 11.32 -10.27
C GLY A 270 -41.99 12.20 -10.20
N GLU A 271 -41.91 13.08 -9.19
CA GLU A 271 -40.76 13.97 -8.94
C GLU A 271 -39.68 13.36 -8.02
N ASN A 272 -39.89 12.13 -7.53
CA ASN A 272 -38.95 11.49 -6.62
C ASN A 272 -37.97 10.61 -7.39
N ARG A 273 -36.67 10.81 -7.16
CA ARG A 273 -35.63 9.87 -7.57
C ARG A 273 -35.73 8.64 -6.67
N ILE A 274 -35.92 7.45 -7.23
CA ILE A 274 -36.07 6.20 -6.47
C ILE A 274 -34.93 5.20 -6.71
N GLY A 275 -34.11 5.44 -7.73
CA GLY A 275 -32.89 4.68 -7.97
C GLY A 275 -31.95 5.39 -8.93
N ILE A 276 -30.64 5.22 -8.73
CA ILE A 276 -29.58 5.75 -9.58
C ILE A 276 -28.51 4.68 -9.75
N GLN A 277 -28.06 4.50 -10.99
CA GLN A 277 -26.98 3.57 -11.34
C GLN A 277 -25.86 4.34 -12.01
N ALA A 278 -24.66 4.33 -11.43
CA ALA A 278 -23.47 4.88 -12.06
C ALA A 278 -22.69 3.77 -12.78
N SER A 279 -22.54 3.92 -14.09
CA SER A 279 -21.75 3.02 -14.92
C SER A 279 -20.66 3.79 -15.67
N LEU A 280 -19.42 3.33 -15.59
CA LEU A 280 -18.29 3.93 -16.31
C LEU A 280 -18.30 3.45 -17.76
N ILE A 281 -18.00 4.35 -18.68
CA ILE A 281 -18.00 4.07 -20.11
C ILE A 281 -16.55 3.89 -20.60
N ASP A 282 -16.17 2.66 -20.92
CA ASP A 282 -14.91 2.37 -21.61
C ASP A 282 -15.15 2.30 -23.12
N TRP A 283 -15.00 3.46 -23.78
CA TRP A 283 -15.18 3.57 -25.23
C TRP A 283 -14.20 2.73 -26.03
N LYS A 284 -12.96 2.58 -25.54
CA LYS A 284 -11.91 1.79 -26.20
C LYS A 284 -12.31 0.32 -26.25
N ASN A 285 -12.60 -0.25 -25.08
CA ASN A 285 -12.85 -1.68 -24.97
C ASN A 285 -14.32 -2.06 -25.22
N ARG A 286 -15.19 -1.06 -25.43
CA ARG A 286 -16.64 -1.24 -25.57
C ARG A 286 -17.21 -1.98 -24.37
N THR A 287 -16.79 -1.57 -23.18
CA THR A 287 -17.22 -2.11 -21.89
C THR A 287 -17.95 -1.04 -21.08
N LEU A 288 -19.11 -1.39 -20.54
CA LEU A 288 -19.84 -0.56 -19.58
C LEU A 288 -19.64 -1.17 -18.19
N ILE A 289 -19.06 -0.42 -17.25
CA ILE A 289 -18.64 -0.94 -15.95
C ILE A 289 -19.58 -0.43 -14.86
N SER A 290 -20.33 -1.32 -14.22
CA SER A 290 -21.21 -0.99 -13.09
C SER A 290 -20.39 -0.65 -11.85
N LEU A 291 -20.19 0.64 -11.60
CA LEU A 291 -19.38 1.12 -10.48
C LEU A 291 -20.18 1.22 -9.18
N LEU A 292 -21.35 1.85 -9.23
CA LEU A 292 -22.11 2.19 -8.02
C LEU A 292 -23.61 2.15 -8.27
N ASN A 293 -24.36 1.58 -7.34
CA ASN A 293 -25.82 1.60 -7.32
C ASN A 293 -26.31 2.24 -6.01
N GLY A 294 -27.36 3.04 -6.10
CA GLY A 294 -28.09 3.56 -4.94
C GLY A 294 -29.58 3.58 -5.23
N ARG A 295 -30.40 3.21 -4.25
CA ARG A 295 -31.86 3.24 -4.38
C ARG A 295 -32.56 3.55 -3.08
N ASP A 296 -33.82 3.97 -3.20
CA ASP A 296 -34.74 3.94 -2.09
C ASP A 296 -35.01 2.48 -1.70
N ILE A 297 -34.71 2.13 -0.45
CA ILE A 297 -34.86 0.77 0.07
C ILE A 297 -36.32 0.39 0.31
N ASN A 298 -37.21 1.38 0.44
CA ASN A 298 -38.65 1.21 0.68
C ASN A 298 -39.41 0.90 -0.60
N VAL A 299 -38.91 1.36 -1.76
CA VAL A 299 -39.51 1.05 -3.06
C VAL A 299 -39.14 -0.37 -3.49
N LYS A 300 -40.17 -1.22 -3.66
CA LYS A 300 -40.01 -2.62 -4.09
C LYS A 300 -40.46 -2.88 -5.52
N ARG A 301 -41.34 -2.03 -6.07
CA ARG A 301 -41.91 -2.19 -7.42
C ARG A 301 -41.96 -0.84 -8.16
N PRO A 302 -41.49 -0.80 -9.42
CA PRO A 302 -40.59 -1.79 -9.99
C PRO A 302 -39.28 -1.83 -9.19
N PRO A 303 -38.57 -2.97 -9.11
CA PRO A 303 -37.34 -3.08 -8.32
C PRO A 303 -36.25 -2.15 -8.90
N PRO A 304 -35.90 -1.02 -8.25
CA PRO A 304 -35.16 0.05 -8.93
C PRO A 304 -33.79 -0.37 -9.45
N GLY A 305 -33.02 -1.12 -8.65
CA GLY A 305 -31.70 -1.61 -9.04
C GLY A 305 -31.77 -2.56 -10.25
N PHE A 306 -32.73 -3.49 -10.25
CA PHE A 306 -32.87 -4.46 -11.33
C PHE A 306 -33.29 -3.78 -12.65
N VAL A 307 -34.22 -2.82 -12.59
CA VAL A 307 -34.61 -1.99 -13.74
C VAL A 307 -33.41 -1.23 -14.31
N LEU A 308 -32.63 -0.58 -13.46
CA LEU A 308 -31.51 0.25 -13.91
C LEU A 308 -30.37 -0.58 -14.51
N HIS A 309 -30.09 -1.77 -13.98
CA HIS A 309 -29.15 -2.69 -14.61
C HIS A 309 -29.64 -3.14 -16.00
N LEU A 310 -30.92 -3.52 -16.15
CA LEU A 310 -31.49 -3.86 -17.47
C LEU A 310 -31.44 -2.67 -18.43
N HIS A 311 -31.68 -1.46 -17.93
CA HIS A 311 -31.57 -0.25 -18.74
C HIS A 311 -30.13 -0.01 -19.21
N CYS A 312 -29.13 -0.20 -18.34
CA CYS A 312 -27.71 -0.15 -18.72
C CYS A 312 -27.35 -1.19 -19.77
N VAL A 313 -27.82 -2.44 -19.62
CA VAL A 313 -27.60 -3.50 -20.61
C VAL A 313 -28.23 -3.13 -21.95
N ARG A 314 -29.49 -2.68 -21.96
CA ARG A 314 -30.21 -2.28 -23.18
C ARG A 314 -29.52 -1.11 -23.87
N TRP A 315 -29.13 -0.09 -23.11
CA TRP A 315 -28.39 1.06 -23.63
C TRP A 315 -27.03 0.64 -24.18
N GLY A 316 -26.29 -0.24 -23.48
CA GLY A 316 -25.01 -0.76 -23.94
C GLY A 316 -25.14 -1.47 -25.29
N ILE A 317 -26.09 -2.38 -25.44
CA ILE A 317 -26.37 -3.09 -26.70
C ILE A 317 -26.69 -2.08 -27.82
N GLN A 318 -27.60 -1.13 -27.57
CA GLN A 318 -27.99 -0.11 -28.55
C GLN A 318 -26.81 0.77 -29.00
N ASN A 319 -25.78 0.91 -28.17
CA ASN A 319 -24.59 1.71 -28.45
C ASN A 319 -23.36 0.85 -28.84
N GLY A 320 -23.58 -0.43 -29.17
CA GLY A 320 -22.53 -1.34 -29.66
C GLY A 320 -21.50 -1.75 -28.61
N PHE A 321 -21.86 -1.69 -27.32
CA PHE A 321 -21.04 -2.24 -26.25
C PHE A 321 -21.10 -3.78 -26.27
N LYS A 322 -19.99 -4.41 -25.91
CA LYS A 322 -19.82 -5.87 -25.94
C LYS A 322 -19.85 -6.50 -24.57
N VAL A 323 -19.59 -5.73 -23.52
CA VAL A 323 -19.49 -6.23 -22.15
C VAL A 323 -20.21 -5.27 -21.20
N TYR A 324 -21.05 -5.83 -20.34
CA TYR A 324 -21.51 -5.15 -19.12
C TYR A 324 -20.84 -5.79 -17.91
N ASP A 325 -19.93 -5.05 -17.28
CA ASP A 325 -19.10 -5.55 -16.19
C ASP A 325 -19.74 -5.20 -14.84
N LEU A 326 -20.14 -6.23 -14.08
CA LEU A 326 -20.80 -6.11 -12.78
C LEU A 326 -19.81 -6.12 -11.61
N GLN A 327 -18.50 -6.10 -11.88
CA GLN A 327 -17.41 -5.98 -10.90
C GLN A 327 -17.35 -7.12 -9.86
N THR A 328 -16.56 -6.92 -8.81
CA THR A 328 -16.21 -7.88 -7.75
C THR A 328 -17.41 -8.47 -7.00
N GLY A 329 -17.29 -9.75 -6.62
CA GLY A 329 -18.23 -10.57 -5.86
C GLY A 329 -19.20 -11.35 -6.75
N ASP A 330 -19.35 -12.64 -6.47
CA ASP A 330 -20.32 -13.59 -7.05
C ASP A 330 -21.73 -13.44 -6.46
N PHE A 331 -22.16 -12.19 -6.24
CA PHE A 331 -23.49 -11.91 -5.71
C PHE A 331 -24.60 -12.55 -6.58
N PRO A 332 -25.54 -13.32 -6.01
CA PRO A 332 -26.52 -14.09 -6.78
C PRO A 332 -27.32 -13.29 -7.82
N TYR A 333 -27.64 -12.03 -7.52
CA TYR A 333 -28.40 -11.16 -8.43
C TYR A 333 -27.66 -10.86 -9.74
N LYS A 334 -26.33 -10.97 -9.78
CA LYS A 334 -25.56 -10.70 -11.00
C LYS A 334 -25.80 -11.75 -12.08
N TYR A 335 -26.13 -12.98 -11.68
CA TYR A 335 -26.46 -14.07 -12.58
C TYR A 335 -27.87 -13.95 -13.16
N ASP A 336 -28.76 -13.15 -12.55
CA ASP A 336 -30.08 -12.81 -13.13
C ASP A 336 -29.96 -12.01 -14.44
N PHE A 337 -28.75 -11.54 -14.79
CA PHE A 337 -28.42 -10.88 -16.06
C PHE A 337 -27.63 -11.76 -17.03
N GLY A 338 -27.47 -13.05 -16.76
CA GLY A 338 -26.62 -13.95 -17.54
C GLY A 338 -25.13 -13.76 -17.26
N GLY A 339 -24.80 -13.41 -16.01
CA GLY A 339 -23.44 -13.21 -15.54
C GLY A 339 -22.56 -14.45 -15.72
N ILE A 340 -21.33 -14.22 -16.18
CA ILE A 340 -20.23 -15.18 -16.23
C ILE A 340 -19.04 -14.61 -15.47
N GLU A 341 -18.11 -15.48 -15.12
CA GLU A 341 -17.08 -15.17 -14.13
C GLU A 341 -15.70 -15.00 -14.76
N ARG A 342 -14.90 -14.16 -14.12
CA ARG A 342 -13.44 -14.13 -14.23
C ARG A 342 -12.83 -13.95 -12.86
N ARG A 343 -11.61 -14.44 -12.66
CA ARG A 343 -10.88 -14.21 -11.41
C ARG A 343 -9.90 -13.05 -11.55
N VAL A 344 -9.81 -12.24 -10.50
CA VAL A 344 -8.89 -11.11 -10.42
C VAL A 344 -8.12 -11.20 -9.11
N GLU A 345 -6.80 -11.26 -9.23
CA GLU A 345 -5.94 -11.52 -8.09
C GLU A 345 -5.49 -10.22 -7.39
N CYS A 346 -5.28 -10.34 -6.08
CA CYS A 346 -4.51 -9.39 -5.30
C CYS A 346 -3.21 -10.07 -4.91
N LEU A 347 -2.08 -9.56 -5.38
CA LEU A 347 -0.77 -10.11 -5.05
C LEU A 347 0.03 -9.12 -4.21
N ARG A 348 0.94 -9.66 -3.40
CA ARG A 348 1.92 -8.87 -2.66
C ARG A 348 3.31 -9.45 -2.86
N VAL A 349 4.25 -8.58 -3.17
CA VAL A 349 5.68 -8.86 -3.12
C VAL A 349 6.24 -8.16 -1.89
N SER A 350 6.98 -8.87 -1.03
CA SER A 350 7.57 -8.30 0.19
C SER A 350 9.05 -8.64 0.30
N THR A 351 9.83 -7.78 0.96
CA THR A 351 11.15 -8.18 1.46
C THR A 351 11.00 -9.18 2.61
N HIS A 352 11.99 -10.06 2.80
CA HIS A 352 11.95 -11.11 3.83
C HIS A 352 11.77 -10.56 5.25
N ASP A 353 12.44 -9.45 5.58
CA ASP A 353 12.35 -8.81 6.90
C ASP A 353 11.21 -7.79 7.00
N ARG A 354 10.45 -7.59 5.91
CA ARG A 354 9.39 -6.59 5.77
C ARG A 354 9.87 -5.17 6.10
N ARG A 355 11.13 -4.87 5.83
CA ARG A 355 11.72 -3.53 5.92
C ARG A 355 12.13 -3.05 4.56
N ASN A 356 12.36 -1.74 4.45
CA ASN A 356 12.89 -1.17 3.24
C ASN A 356 14.30 -1.72 2.98
N PRO A 357 14.67 -1.97 1.71
CA PRO A 357 16.04 -2.28 1.31
C PRO A 357 17.02 -1.28 1.91
N ARG A 358 18.14 -1.76 2.46
CA ARG A 358 19.19 -0.96 3.11
C ARG A 358 18.72 -0.14 4.33
N GLY A 359 17.49 -0.36 4.83
CA GLY A 359 16.94 0.34 5.99
C GLY A 359 16.53 1.80 5.74
N ALA A 360 16.68 2.31 4.52
CA ALA A 360 16.39 3.71 4.18
C ALA A 360 14.94 3.90 3.72
N LEU A 361 14.35 5.09 3.95
CA LEU A 361 13.07 5.44 3.32
C LEU A 361 13.30 5.94 1.91
N GLU A 362 12.27 5.82 1.08
CA GLU A 362 12.24 6.50 -0.20
C GLU A 362 12.32 8.02 0.04
N PRO A 363 13.21 8.79 -0.65
CA PRO A 363 13.35 10.23 -0.42
C PRO A 363 12.05 11.01 -0.50
N LEU A 364 11.10 10.55 -1.33
CA LEU A 364 9.78 11.17 -1.41
C LEU A 364 9.03 11.12 -0.08
N SER A 365 9.28 10.15 0.79
CA SER A 365 8.60 10.00 2.08
C SER A 365 9.07 10.96 3.17
N VAL A 366 10.22 11.61 3.00
CA VAL A 366 10.81 12.51 4.01
C VAL A 366 9.82 13.58 4.50
N PRO A 367 9.10 14.34 3.64
CA PRO A 367 8.13 15.33 4.12
C PRO A 367 6.94 14.73 4.87
N VAL A 368 6.54 13.50 4.57
CA VAL A 368 5.45 12.81 5.29
C VAL A 368 5.93 12.38 6.68
N VAL A 369 7.13 11.82 6.75
CA VAL A 369 7.74 11.39 8.02
C VAL A 369 7.97 12.60 8.92
N PHE A 370 8.46 13.71 8.36
CA PHE A 370 8.71 14.93 9.14
C PHE A 370 7.41 15.51 9.74
N ARG A 371 6.34 15.62 8.94
CA ARG A 371 5.02 16.04 9.47
C ARG A 371 4.49 15.10 10.56
N ARG A 372 4.78 13.80 10.46
CA ARG A 372 4.39 12.84 11.50
C ARG A 372 5.28 12.96 12.74
N ALA A 373 6.56 13.27 12.60
CA ALA A 373 7.47 13.57 13.70
C ALA A 373 7.01 14.79 14.50
N GLN A 374 6.61 15.87 13.82
CA GLN A 374 6.06 17.07 14.47
C GLN A 374 4.79 16.74 15.28
N ARG A 375 3.86 15.96 14.70
CA ARG A 375 2.68 15.50 15.45
C ARG A 375 3.02 14.59 16.63
N MET A 376 4.04 13.74 16.49
CA MET A 376 4.49 12.90 17.60
C MET A 376 5.03 13.75 18.76
N GLU A 377 5.76 14.83 18.47
CA GLU A 377 6.18 15.82 19.47
C GLU A 377 4.96 16.49 20.13
N GLU A 378 4.02 17.02 19.34
CA GLU A 378 2.77 17.62 19.82
C GLU A 378 1.94 16.67 20.70
N ASP A 379 1.93 15.37 20.35
CA ASP A 379 1.25 14.30 21.08
C ASP A 379 2.01 13.84 22.35
N GLY A 380 3.15 14.46 22.69
CA GLY A 380 3.96 14.10 23.85
C GLY A 380 4.73 12.78 23.70
N LYS A 381 5.10 12.42 22.47
CA LYS A 381 5.89 11.23 22.10
C LYS A 381 7.26 11.62 21.53
N PRO A 382 8.14 12.22 22.35
CA PRO A 382 9.44 12.72 21.89
C PRO A 382 10.37 11.61 21.39
N ASP A 383 10.24 10.38 21.91
CA ASP A 383 11.00 9.21 21.44
C ASP A 383 10.68 8.85 19.98
N ASP A 384 9.39 8.75 19.67
CA ASP A 384 8.93 8.42 18.33
C ASP A 384 9.30 9.54 17.34
N ALA A 385 9.19 10.80 17.78
CA ALA A 385 9.59 11.96 16.99
C ALA A 385 11.10 11.99 16.71
N ALA A 386 11.94 11.70 17.72
CA ALA A 386 13.39 11.63 17.55
C ALA A 386 13.79 10.49 16.60
N GLN A 387 13.17 9.32 16.75
CA GLN A 387 13.40 8.19 15.85
C GLN A 387 13.02 8.51 14.41
N ALA A 388 11.89 9.19 14.19
CA ALA A 388 11.46 9.66 12.89
C ALA A 388 12.48 10.64 12.28
N CYS A 389 13.02 11.58 13.07
CA CYS A 389 14.05 12.52 12.63
C CYS A 389 15.35 11.81 12.26
N LEU A 390 15.78 10.81 13.02
CA LEU A 390 16.95 10.00 12.68
C LEU A 390 16.77 9.28 11.34
N GLN A 391 15.62 8.67 11.09
CA GLN A 391 15.35 8.04 9.79
C GLN A 391 15.36 9.04 8.62
N ILE A 392 14.97 10.30 8.86
CA ILE A 392 15.10 11.36 7.84
C ILE A 392 16.57 11.67 7.58
N LEU A 393 17.37 11.82 8.64
CA LEU A 393 18.79 12.19 8.54
C LEU A 393 19.65 11.06 7.94
N ASP A 394 19.22 9.80 8.03
CA ASP A 394 19.86 8.68 7.32
C ASP A 394 19.75 8.84 5.79
N ILE A 395 18.75 9.57 5.30
CA ILE A 395 18.48 9.78 3.86
C ILE A 395 18.99 11.14 3.40
N ASP A 396 18.72 12.17 4.19
CA ASP A 396 19.18 13.54 3.98
C ASP A 396 19.87 14.06 5.25
N PRO A 397 21.19 13.81 5.40
CA PRO A 397 21.96 14.26 6.56
C PRO A 397 21.93 15.78 6.78
N ASN A 398 21.59 16.55 5.74
CA ASN A 398 21.56 18.02 5.78
C ASN A 398 20.14 18.57 5.98
N HIS A 399 19.15 17.73 6.30
CA HIS A 399 17.77 18.16 6.51
C HIS A 399 17.63 19.04 7.76
N ALA A 400 17.78 20.35 7.58
CA ALA A 400 17.90 21.33 8.65
C ALA A 400 16.77 21.27 9.70
N ASP A 401 15.52 21.08 9.28
CA ASP A 401 14.38 21.07 10.20
C ASP A 401 14.32 19.81 11.06
N ALA A 402 14.64 18.63 10.50
CA ALA A 402 14.74 17.37 11.24
C ALA A 402 15.91 17.42 12.23
N SER A 403 17.07 17.98 11.84
CA SER A 403 18.18 18.21 12.76
C SER A 403 17.81 19.19 13.88
N ARG A 404 17.05 20.24 13.59
CA ARG A 404 16.61 21.23 14.60
C ARG A 404 15.63 20.60 15.59
N LEU A 405 14.65 19.86 15.08
CA LEU A 405 13.67 19.14 15.89
C LEU A 405 14.34 18.08 16.77
N LEU A 406 15.26 17.28 16.21
CA LEU A 406 16.00 16.30 17.01
C LEU A 406 16.77 16.97 18.17
N LYS A 407 17.43 18.11 17.91
CA LYS A 407 18.13 18.87 18.96
C LYS A 407 17.18 19.45 20.02
N SER A 408 16.00 19.95 19.65
CA SER A 408 15.04 20.46 20.63
C SER A 408 14.53 19.34 21.53
N LEU A 409 14.19 18.19 20.95
CA LEU A 409 13.77 17.00 21.68
C LEU A 409 14.85 16.57 22.67
N ASP A 410 16.12 16.49 22.24
CA ASP A 410 17.25 16.17 23.12
C ASP A 410 17.41 17.17 24.28
N VAL A 411 17.18 18.47 24.04
CA VAL A 411 17.23 19.50 25.09
C VAL A 411 16.09 19.37 26.09
N GLU A 412 14.86 19.13 25.64
CA GLU A 412 13.72 18.89 26.52
C GLU A 412 13.92 17.64 27.38
N LEU A 413 14.48 16.61 26.77
CA LEU A 413 14.90 15.39 27.43
C LEU A 413 15.93 15.62 28.53
N ARG A 414 16.96 16.43 28.26
CA ARG A 414 17.96 16.82 29.24
C ARG A 414 17.38 17.71 30.34
N ARG A 415 16.37 18.54 30.03
CA ARG A 415 15.68 19.42 31.00
C ARG A 415 14.76 18.66 31.95
N ALA A 416 14.33 17.44 31.62
CA ALA A 416 13.49 16.60 32.46
C ALA A 416 14.15 16.12 33.78
N GLY A 417 15.36 16.59 34.10
CA GLY A 417 16.06 16.34 35.37
C GLY A 417 16.92 15.06 35.32
N PRO A 418 17.73 14.80 36.37
CA PRO A 418 18.72 13.74 36.34
C PRO A 418 18.04 12.39 36.11
N ALA A 419 18.36 11.81 34.96
CA ALA A 419 18.09 10.44 34.59
C ALA A 419 18.55 9.51 35.71
N SER A 420 17.61 9.00 36.51
CA SER A 420 17.95 8.00 37.53
C SER A 420 18.33 6.71 36.83
N LEU A 421 19.51 6.18 37.15
CA LEU A 421 19.93 4.85 36.69
C LEU A 421 18.88 3.78 37.03
N ASN A 422 18.18 3.92 38.15
CA ASN A 422 17.11 3.00 38.54
C ASN A 422 15.90 3.10 37.60
N ALA A 423 15.51 4.31 37.19
CA ALA A 423 14.45 4.50 36.20
C ALA A 423 14.86 3.92 34.82
N ALA A 424 16.13 4.08 34.44
CA ALA A 424 16.68 3.47 33.22
C ALA A 424 16.61 1.93 33.26
N LYS A 425 17.03 1.35 34.39
CA LYS A 425 16.97 -0.10 34.65
C LYS A 425 15.50 -0.61 34.64
N ASP A 426 14.57 0.12 35.24
CA ASP A 426 13.14 -0.23 35.22
C ASP A 426 12.55 -0.24 33.80
N LEU A 427 12.88 0.79 33.00
CA LEU A 427 12.47 0.84 31.59
C LEU A 427 13.06 -0.33 30.79
N HIS A 428 14.34 -0.64 31.03
CA HIS A 428 15.04 -1.76 30.38
C HIS A 428 14.38 -3.11 30.74
N GLN A 429 14.09 -3.34 32.02
CA GLN A 429 13.42 -4.57 32.49
C GLN A 429 12.00 -4.73 31.94
N ARG A 430 11.28 -3.62 31.73
CA ARG A 430 9.95 -3.62 31.10
C ARG A 430 9.99 -3.76 29.56
N GLY A 431 11.17 -3.97 28.98
CA GLY A 431 11.35 -4.09 27.52
C GLY A 431 11.26 -2.77 26.76
N GLN A 432 11.20 -1.62 27.44
CA GLN A 432 11.21 -0.29 26.82
C GLN A 432 12.64 0.14 26.49
N ILE A 433 13.33 -0.67 25.68
CA ILE A 433 14.78 -0.59 25.47
C ILE A 433 15.22 0.76 24.87
N ALA A 434 14.47 1.30 23.91
CA ALA A 434 14.77 2.61 23.30
C ALA A 434 14.71 3.76 24.33
N LYS A 435 13.73 3.72 25.24
CA LYS A 435 13.62 4.71 26.32
C LYS A 435 14.75 4.55 27.33
N ALA A 436 15.11 3.30 27.66
CA ALA A 436 16.24 3.02 28.55
C ALA A 436 17.57 3.51 27.97
N GLU A 437 17.83 3.26 26.67
CA GLU A 437 19.01 3.77 25.95
C GLU A 437 19.16 5.28 26.14
N ARG A 438 18.08 6.01 25.93
CA ARG A 438 18.06 7.47 26.04
C ARG A 438 18.43 7.95 27.43
N VAL A 439 17.89 7.29 28.46
CA VAL A 439 18.21 7.60 29.86
C VAL A 439 19.66 7.25 30.18
N TYR A 440 20.21 6.14 29.67
CA TYR A 440 21.64 5.83 29.82
C TYR A 440 22.54 6.87 29.14
N ARG A 441 22.19 7.35 27.94
CA ARG A 441 22.93 8.41 27.26
C ARG A 441 22.92 9.71 28.05
N ALA A 442 21.77 10.10 28.59
CA ALA A 442 21.67 11.30 29.44
C ALA A 442 22.54 11.18 30.71
N ILE A 443 22.60 10.00 31.33
CA ILE A 443 23.52 9.74 32.45
C ILE A 443 24.98 9.92 32.01
N LEU A 444 25.35 9.40 30.85
CA LEU A 444 26.73 9.47 30.33
C LEU A 444 27.14 10.85 29.83
N GLU A 445 26.18 11.70 29.46
CA GLU A 445 26.46 13.10 29.16
C GLU A 445 26.79 13.90 30.42
N ALA A 446 26.10 13.60 31.54
CA ALA A 446 26.35 14.22 32.83
C ALA A 446 27.61 13.65 33.52
N ASP A 447 27.83 12.35 33.40
CA ASP A 447 29.01 11.64 33.91
C ASP A 447 29.52 10.62 32.86
N PRO A 448 30.46 11.03 31.99
CA PRO A 448 31.03 10.16 30.96
C PRO A 448 31.75 8.92 31.48
N LYS A 449 32.08 8.86 32.77
CA LYS A 449 32.75 7.70 33.41
C LYS A 449 31.77 6.83 34.20
N HIS A 450 30.46 7.07 34.10
CA HIS A 450 29.44 6.32 34.83
C HIS A 450 29.37 4.87 34.34
N THR A 451 29.95 3.95 35.12
CA THR A 451 30.23 2.60 34.59
C THR A 451 28.98 1.77 34.30
N ASP A 452 27.98 1.77 35.19
CA ASP A 452 26.73 1.01 34.97
C ASP A 452 25.98 1.48 33.72
N ALA A 453 25.93 2.79 33.47
CA ALA A 453 25.25 3.36 32.32
C ALA A 453 26.00 3.02 31.01
N THR A 454 27.34 3.06 31.01
CA THR A 454 28.17 2.63 29.87
C THR A 454 27.91 1.17 29.51
N TYR A 455 27.91 0.29 30.51
CA TYR A 455 27.64 -1.13 30.33
C TYR A 455 26.21 -1.38 29.82
N LEU A 456 25.21 -0.83 30.51
CA LEU A 456 23.80 -1.09 30.18
C LEU A 456 23.39 -0.46 28.85
N LEU A 457 24.01 0.65 28.44
CA LEU A 457 23.87 1.18 27.08
C LEU A 457 24.40 0.19 26.04
N GLY A 458 25.58 -0.41 26.25
CA GLY A 458 26.12 -1.45 25.38
C GLY A 458 25.18 -2.65 25.24
N VAL A 459 24.59 -3.11 26.36
CA VAL A 459 23.58 -4.19 26.36
C VAL A 459 22.30 -3.78 25.62
N ALA A 460 21.79 -2.57 25.86
CA ALA A 460 20.59 -2.06 25.19
C ALA A 460 20.80 -1.96 23.67
N LEU A 461 21.98 -1.54 23.22
CA LEU A 461 22.35 -1.49 21.80
C LEU A 461 22.44 -2.89 21.18
N LEU A 462 22.98 -3.87 21.92
CA LEU A 462 23.03 -5.27 21.51
C LEU A 462 21.62 -5.86 21.31
N GLN A 463 20.71 -5.62 22.27
CA GLN A 463 19.31 -6.07 22.18
C GLN A 463 18.56 -5.43 21.00
N GLN A 464 18.91 -4.19 20.65
CA GLN A 464 18.36 -3.48 19.49
C GLN A 464 19.05 -3.86 18.16
N ARG A 465 19.99 -4.82 18.17
CA ARG A 465 20.77 -5.27 17.01
C ARG A 465 21.63 -4.18 16.34
N ARG A 466 22.07 -3.18 17.12
CA ARG A 466 23.01 -2.14 16.70
C ARG A 466 24.43 -2.57 17.06
N PHE A 467 24.93 -3.59 16.37
CA PHE A 467 26.09 -4.38 16.81
C PHE A 467 27.41 -3.59 16.82
N GLU A 468 27.68 -2.73 15.84
CA GLU A 468 28.87 -1.87 15.82
C GLU A 468 28.88 -0.88 16.98
N ALA A 469 27.73 -0.23 17.24
CA ALA A 469 27.60 0.71 18.34
C ALA A 469 27.70 0.00 19.70
N ALA A 470 27.16 -1.21 19.81
CA ALA A 470 27.27 -2.04 21.01
C ALA A 470 28.73 -2.43 21.27
N GLU A 471 29.48 -2.86 20.24
CA GLU A 471 30.89 -3.24 20.37
C GLU A 471 31.75 -2.09 20.86
N GLN A 472 31.62 -0.90 20.27
CA GLN A 472 32.32 0.31 20.70
C GLN A 472 32.01 0.65 22.16
N GLN A 473 30.72 0.63 22.53
CA GLN A 473 30.32 1.00 23.88
C GLN A 473 30.72 -0.03 24.94
N LEU A 474 30.68 -1.31 24.60
CA LEU A 474 31.19 -2.38 25.47
C LEU A 474 32.72 -2.33 25.59
N GLY A 475 33.43 -1.89 24.54
CA GLY A 475 34.86 -1.56 24.60
C GLY A 475 35.15 -0.46 25.62
N LEU A 476 34.36 0.61 25.63
CA LEU A 476 34.47 1.66 26.66
C LEU A 476 34.16 1.13 28.06
N ALA A 477 33.16 0.26 28.20
CA ALA A 477 32.83 -0.36 29.48
C ALA A 477 34.00 -1.22 30.01
N ILE A 478 34.70 -1.95 29.13
CA ILE A 478 35.88 -2.76 29.48
C ILE A 478 37.03 -1.87 29.99
N VAL A 479 37.26 -0.72 29.37
CA VAL A 479 38.28 0.24 29.84
C VAL A 479 37.97 0.74 31.26
N LEU A 480 36.69 0.93 31.59
CA LEU A 480 36.25 1.39 32.92
C LEU A 480 36.23 0.27 33.97
N GLN A 481 35.89 -0.97 33.58
CA GLN A 481 35.80 -2.14 34.46
C GLN A 481 36.42 -3.39 33.79
N PRO A 482 37.75 -3.49 33.73
CA PRO A 482 38.42 -4.55 32.96
C PRO A 482 38.26 -5.96 33.56
N ASN A 483 37.77 -6.08 34.79
CA ASN A 483 37.69 -7.35 35.52
C ASN A 483 36.28 -7.98 35.51
N LEU A 484 35.35 -7.44 34.72
CA LEU A 484 33.98 -7.96 34.66
C LEU A 484 33.79 -8.87 33.43
N ALA A 485 33.76 -10.19 33.65
CA ALA A 485 33.64 -11.20 32.61
C ALA A 485 32.43 -10.98 31.66
N THR A 486 31.30 -10.50 32.19
CA THR A 486 30.07 -10.23 31.43
C THR A 486 30.26 -9.19 30.32
N LEU A 487 31.18 -8.23 30.47
CA LEU A 487 31.47 -7.23 29.45
C LEU A 487 32.10 -7.85 28.20
N TYR A 488 33.09 -8.71 28.41
CA TYR A 488 33.76 -9.44 27.34
C TYR A 488 32.83 -10.45 26.67
N TYR A 489 31.96 -11.10 27.43
CA TYR A 489 30.92 -11.96 26.87
C TYR A 489 29.97 -11.19 25.94
N ASN A 490 29.41 -10.07 26.39
CA ASN A 490 28.49 -9.27 25.57
C ASN A 490 29.20 -8.64 24.36
N ARG A 491 30.47 -8.25 24.48
CA ARG A 491 31.27 -7.77 23.35
C ARG A 491 31.49 -8.88 22.33
N GLY A 492 31.78 -10.10 22.80
CA GLY A 492 31.90 -11.29 21.95
C GLY A 492 30.62 -11.58 21.16
N LEU A 493 29.44 -11.44 21.80
CA LEU A 493 28.15 -11.55 21.11
C LEU A 493 27.99 -10.50 20.01
N ALA A 494 28.33 -9.23 20.28
CA ALA A 494 28.27 -8.17 19.27
C ALA A 494 29.17 -8.48 18.07
N LEU A 495 30.43 -8.86 18.32
CA LEU A 495 31.42 -9.19 17.29
C LEU A 495 31.02 -10.41 16.46
N GLN A 496 30.43 -11.42 17.10
CA GLN A 496 29.93 -12.61 16.40
C GLN A 496 28.79 -12.26 15.45
N GLN A 497 27.86 -11.38 15.84
CA GLN A 497 26.78 -10.92 14.97
C GLN A 497 27.29 -10.05 13.80
N LEU A 498 28.46 -9.41 13.96
CA LEU A 498 29.17 -8.70 12.90
C LEU A 498 29.98 -9.62 11.98
N GLY A 499 30.03 -10.93 12.25
CA GLY A 499 30.89 -11.88 11.53
C GLY A 499 32.37 -11.78 11.87
N ARG A 500 32.75 -10.97 12.87
CA ARG A 500 34.15 -10.78 13.34
C ARG A 500 34.55 -11.89 14.32
N ASN A 501 34.52 -13.14 13.85
CA ASN A 501 34.63 -14.34 14.68
C ASN A 501 35.96 -14.46 15.45
N THR A 502 37.09 -14.05 14.87
CA THR A 502 38.41 -14.08 15.57
C THR A 502 38.41 -13.18 16.81
N GLU A 503 37.85 -11.98 16.70
CA GLU A 503 37.78 -11.03 17.80
C GLU A 503 36.71 -11.42 18.83
N ALA A 504 35.63 -12.06 18.38
CA ALA A 504 34.62 -12.64 19.26
C ALA A 504 35.22 -13.76 20.12
N LEU A 505 36.02 -14.66 19.54
CA LEU A 505 36.75 -15.69 20.29
C LEU A 505 37.67 -15.10 21.34
N ALA A 506 38.49 -14.10 20.97
CA ALA A 506 39.36 -13.42 21.93
C ALA A 506 38.59 -12.77 23.09
N SER A 507 37.40 -12.23 22.80
CA SER A 507 36.52 -11.68 23.84
C SER A 507 35.92 -12.78 24.72
N PHE A 508 35.48 -13.92 24.16
CA PHE A 508 35.02 -15.05 24.97
C PHE A 508 36.14 -15.67 25.82
N ASP A 509 37.35 -15.81 25.27
CA ASP A 509 38.54 -16.27 26.00
C ASP A 509 38.86 -15.35 27.18
N SER A 510 38.78 -14.03 26.98
CA SER A 510 38.95 -13.06 28.06
C SER A 510 37.86 -13.19 29.14
N ALA A 511 36.60 -13.44 28.74
CA ALA A 511 35.52 -13.70 29.68
C ALA A 511 35.75 -14.97 30.52
N ILE A 512 36.26 -16.04 29.89
CA ILE A 512 36.57 -17.31 30.54
C ILE A 512 37.80 -17.19 31.45
N ALA A 513 38.82 -16.43 31.05
CA ALA A 513 39.99 -16.18 31.87
C ALA A 513 39.62 -15.45 33.18
N LEU A 514 38.68 -14.50 33.10
CA LEU A 514 38.16 -13.78 34.27
C LEU A 514 37.17 -14.62 35.09
N LYS A 515 36.43 -15.51 34.46
CA LYS A 515 35.47 -16.41 35.10
C LYS A 515 35.52 -17.81 34.44
N PRO A 516 36.34 -18.74 34.96
CA PRO A 516 36.55 -20.06 34.34
C PRO A 516 35.29 -20.93 34.22
N ASP A 517 34.30 -20.71 35.08
CA ASP A 517 32.98 -21.37 35.10
C ASP A 517 31.90 -20.57 34.34
N TYR A 518 32.28 -19.72 33.39
CA TYR A 518 31.31 -18.95 32.59
C TYR A 518 30.74 -19.78 31.43
N ASP A 519 29.82 -20.69 31.75
CA ASP A 519 29.22 -21.65 30.81
C ASP A 519 28.68 -21.00 29.52
N LEU A 520 28.04 -19.83 29.62
CA LEU A 520 27.53 -19.12 28.45
C LEU A 520 28.64 -18.71 27.47
N ALA A 521 29.79 -18.23 27.97
CA ALA A 521 30.93 -17.88 27.13
C ALA A 521 31.57 -19.12 26.51
N LEU A 522 31.68 -20.22 27.26
CA LEU A 522 32.18 -21.52 26.76
C LEU A 522 31.31 -22.05 25.61
N VAL A 523 29.98 -21.99 25.75
CA VAL A 523 29.03 -22.42 24.71
C VAL A 523 29.20 -21.59 23.44
N GLN A 524 29.25 -20.26 23.54
CA GLN A 524 29.39 -19.39 22.37
C GLN A 524 30.74 -19.58 21.67
N ARG A 525 31.83 -19.68 22.44
CA ARG A 525 33.17 -19.98 21.92
C ARG A 525 33.20 -21.31 21.15
N ASN A 526 32.66 -22.37 21.74
CA ASN A 526 32.61 -23.70 21.10
C ASN A 526 31.71 -23.70 19.85
N SER A 527 30.66 -22.90 19.84
CA SER A 527 29.80 -22.71 18.66
C SER A 527 30.58 -22.13 17.49
N ILE A 528 31.39 -21.08 17.72
CA ILE A 528 32.24 -20.47 16.69
C ILE A 528 33.28 -21.47 16.16
N LEU A 529 33.98 -22.19 17.06
CA LEU A 529 35.00 -23.17 16.66
C LEU A 529 34.43 -24.34 15.85
N LYS A 530 33.19 -24.76 16.15
CA LYS A 530 32.49 -25.79 15.35
C LYS A 530 32.08 -25.30 13.98
N ALA A 531 31.67 -24.03 13.86
CA ALA A 531 31.25 -23.43 12.59
C ALA A 531 32.44 -23.05 11.68
N ALA A 532 33.63 -22.79 12.24
CA ALA A 532 34.82 -22.38 11.50
C ALA A 532 36.11 -22.97 12.13
N PRO A 533 36.47 -24.23 11.81
CA PRO A 533 37.57 -24.97 12.46
C PRO A 533 38.95 -24.32 12.28
N HIS A 534 39.14 -23.51 11.24
CA HIS A 534 40.42 -22.90 10.88
C HIS A 534 40.78 -21.63 11.66
N ILE A 535 39.86 -21.08 12.49
CA ILE A 535 40.09 -19.82 13.22
C ILE A 535 40.88 -20.05 14.53
N GLY A 536 41.01 -21.31 15.00
CA GLY A 536 41.59 -21.65 16.31
C GLY A 536 43.02 -22.23 16.31
N THR A 537 43.77 -22.18 15.21
CA THR A 537 45.06 -22.88 15.10
C THR A 537 46.32 -22.08 15.45
N ASP A 538 46.23 -20.80 15.82
CA ASP A 538 47.40 -20.07 16.34
C ASP A 538 47.55 -20.26 17.85
N ARG A 539 48.26 -21.34 18.22
CA ARG A 539 48.87 -21.48 19.54
C ARG A 539 50.19 -20.71 19.56
N SER A 540 50.15 -19.44 19.97
CA SER A 540 51.33 -18.74 20.49
C SER A 540 50.93 -17.75 21.59
N LEU A 541 50.82 -18.25 22.82
CA LEU A 541 51.47 -17.77 24.05
C LEU A 541 51.02 -18.64 25.23
#